data_AF-E6W4T7-F1
#
_entry.id   AF-E6W4T7-F1
#
_cell.length_a   1.000
_cell.length_b   1.000
_cell.length_c   1.000
_cell.angle_alpha   90.00
_cell.angle_beta   90.00
_cell.angle_gamma   90.00
#
_symmetry.space_group_name_H-M   'P 1'
#
loop_
_entity.id
_entity.type
_entity.pdbx_description
1 polymer ?
#
loop_
_entity_poly.entity_id
_entity_poly.type
_entity_poly.pdbx_seq_one_letter_code
_entity_poly.pdbx_strand_id
1 'polypeptide(L)'
;MRLSATGISDSGLSVKGFTLIEILVVLVIIGILASVTVMTMGQSSGQRELEREARRLHAVLKMAADEAVYNGRELGFATDFGGYGFFLYDPAEARWVALEEGPLRQHELRSEIRLHLEQEHRPVLPGAVKLSDSDPVPTVLLLSSGEVSPFTLVVEWHASSTTLPHYRLSTDGIQDITFAQYP
;
A
#
# COMPACT_ATOMS: atom_id res chain seq x y z
N MET A 1 -10.79 36.81 -89.08
CA MET A 1 -11.43 37.20 -87.81
C MET A 1 -10.92 36.24 -86.73
N ARG A 2 -10.05 36.71 -85.83
CA ARG A 2 -9.52 35.97 -84.66
C ARG A 2 -10.36 36.38 -83.44
N LEU A 3 -10.67 35.41 -82.57
CA LEU A 3 -11.03 35.45 -81.13
C LEU A 3 -11.66 34.06 -80.85
N SER A 4 -11.43 33.34 -79.76
CA SER A 4 -10.95 33.71 -78.45
C SER A 4 -10.31 32.48 -77.78
N ALA A 5 -9.33 32.74 -76.93
CA ALA A 5 -8.80 31.77 -75.98
C ALA A 5 -9.75 31.64 -74.77
N THR A 6 -9.77 30.47 -74.14
CA THR A 6 -9.93 30.38 -72.68
C THR A 6 -9.15 29.16 -72.20
N GLY A 7 -7.96 29.42 -71.67
CA GLY A 7 -7.21 28.45 -70.87
C GLY A 7 -7.78 28.45 -69.46
N ILE A 8 -8.24 27.30 -69.00
CA ILE A 8 -8.52 27.04 -67.59
C ILE A 8 -7.28 26.33 -67.07
N SER A 9 -6.49 27.02 -66.26
CA SER A 9 -5.34 26.42 -65.57
C SER A 9 -5.84 25.73 -64.31
N ASP A 10 -5.91 24.40 -64.35
CA ASP A 10 -6.11 23.57 -63.16
C ASP A 10 -4.79 23.54 -62.37
N SER A 11 -4.69 24.39 -61.34
CA SER A 11 -3.56 24.36 -60.42
C SER A 11 -3.75 23.17 -59.47
N GLY A 12 -3.30 22.00 -59.90
CA GLY A 12 -3.22 20.80 -59.08
C GLY A 12 -2.46 21.10 -57.79
N LEU A 13 -3.16 21.02 -56.65
CA LEU A 13 -2.55 21.12 -55.33
C LEU A 13 -1.53 19.98 -55.19
N SER A 14 -0.25 20.34 -55.17
CA SER A 14 0.85 19.40 -54.96
C SER A 14 0.73 18.79 -53.57
N VAL A 15 0.34 17.52 -53.51
CA VAL A 15 0.39 16.73 -52.28
C VAL A 15 1.84 16.38 -52.03
N LYS A 16 2.48 17.07 -51.08
CA LYS A 16 3.82 16.73 -50.61
C LYS A 16 3.74 15.43 -49.82
N GLY A 17 4.44 14.39 -50.29
CA GLY A 17 4.61 13.13 -49.57
C GLY A 17 5.56 13.30 -48.38
N PHE A 18 5.33 12.52 -47.33
CA PHE A 18 6.18 12.45 -46.15
C PHE A 18 7.57 11.92 -46.52
N THR A 19 8.61 12.52 -45.95
CA THR A 19 9.99 12.05 -46.17
C THR A 19 10.29 10.85 -45.28
N LEU A 20 11.23 10.00 -45.70
CA LEU A 20 11.65 8.84 -44.90
C LEU A 20 12.23 9.26 -43.53
N ILE A 21 12.93 10.40 -43.51
CA ILE A 21 13.48 10.96 -42.27
C ILE A 21 12.38 11.42 -41.30
N GLU A 22 11.24 11.90 -41.81
CA GLU A 22 10.11 12.35 -41.00
C GLU A 22 9.46 11.18 -40.26
N ILE A 23 9.25 10.05 -40.95
CA ILE A 23 8.74 8.83 -40.33
C ILE A 23 9.75 8.25 -39.33
N LEU A 24 11.05 8.30 -39.63
CA LEU A 24 12.09 7.86 -38.69
C LEU A 24 12.10 8.69 -37.40
N VAL A 25 12.03 10.01 -37.52
CA VAL A 25 11.96 10.91 -36.35
C VAL A 25 10.71 10.65 -35.52
N VAL A 26 9.55 10.46 -36.16
CA VAL A 26 8.30 10.12 -35.46
C VAL A 26 8.44 8.82 -34.67
N LEU A 27 9.01 7.77 -35.26
CA LEU A 27 9.23 6.50 -34.57
C LEU A 27 10.20 6.63 -33.38
N VAL A 28 11.24 7.46 -33.50
CA VAL A 28 12.16 7.76 -32.40
C VAL A 28 11.43 8.47 -31.26
N ILE A 29 10.63 9.49 -31.58
CA ILE A 29 9.84 10.22 -30.57
C ILE A 29 8.85 9.27 -29.88
N ILE A 30 8.12 8.45 -30.63
CA ILE A 30 7.20 7.45 -30.05
C ILE A 30 7.95 6.46 -29.16
N GLY A 31 9.14 6.00 -29.57
CA GLY A 31 9.97 5.09 -28.76
C GLY A 31 10.42 5.72 -27.44
N ILE A 32 10.84 6.99 -27.46
CA ILE A 32 11.22 7.74 -26.24
C ILE A 32 10.00 7.92 -25.33
N LEU A 33 8.87 8.36 -25.89
CA LEU A 33 7.63 8.53 -25.12
C LEU A 33 7.13 7.22 -24.52
N ALA A 34 7.20 6.12 -25.27
CA ALA A 34 6.85 4.79 -24.78
C ALA A 34 7.76 4.34 -23.63
N SER A 35 9.07 4.56 -23.74
CA SER A 35 10.06 4.22 -22.70
C SER A 35 9.77 4.95 -21.38
N VAL A 36 9.54 6.26 -21.43
CA VAL A 36 9.21 7.08 -20.24
C VAL A 36 7.87 6.66 -19.62
N THR A 37 6.88 6.31 -20.45
CA THR A 37 5.56 5.87 -19.98
C THR A 37 5.63 4.56 -19.18
N VAL A 38 6.44 3.59 -19.63
CA VAL A 38 6.61 2.30 -18.93
C VAL A 38 7.29 2.48 -17.57
N MET A 39 8.32 3.33 -17.48
CA MET A 39 9.04 3.60 -16.23
C MET A 39 8.15 4.26 -15.16
N THR A 40 7.29 5.20 -15.55
CA THR A 40 6.42 5.93 -14.61
C THR A 40 5.29 5.07 -14.05
N MET A 41 4.81 4.06 -14.79
CA MET A 41 3.76 3.15 -14.31
C MET A 41 4.23 2.24 -13.18
N GLY A 42 5.41 1.63 -13.29
CA GLY A 42 5.92 0.65 -12.32
C GLY A 42 6.21 1.24 -10.93
N GLN A 43 6.71 2.48 -10.87
CA GLN A 43 7.00 3.14 -9.58
C GLN A 43 5.72 3.57 -8.87
N SER A 44 4.68 3.92 -9.64
CA SER A 44 3.41 4.39 -9.10
C SER A 44 2.50 3.27 -8.57
N SER A 45 2.62 2.03 -9.07
CA SER A 45 1.79 0.91 -8.63
C SER A 45 2.16 0.43 -7.23
N GLY A 46 3.45 0.31 -6.92
CA GLY A 46 3.94 -0.09 -5.61
C GLY A 46 3.55 0.92 -4.53
N GLN A 47 3.71 2.21 -4.79
CA GLN A 47 3.32 3.26 -3.83
C GLN A 47 1.82 3.25 -3.54
N ARG A 48 0.98 3.16 -4.57
CA ARG A 48 -0.47 3.06 -4.37
C ARG A 48 -0.86 1.79 -3.60
N GLU A 49 -0.12 0.70 -3.79
CA GLU A 49 -0.37 -0.55 -3.08
C GLU A 49 0.02 -0.47 -1.61
N LEU A 50 1.22 0.05 -1.33
CA LEU A 50 1.68 0.31 0.03
C LEU A 50 0.71 1.22 0.79
N GLU A 51 0.26 2.29 0.14
CA GLU A 51 -0.72 3.22 0.71
C GLU A 51 -2.07 2.54 0.99
N ARG A 52 -2.57 1.73 0.05
CA ARG A 52 -3.81 0.95 0.25
C ARG A 52 -3.68 0.03 1.45
N GLU A 53 -2.56 -0.67 1.58
CA GLU A 53 -2.35 -1.61 2.68
C GLU A 53 -2.22 -0.89 4.02
N ALA A 54 -1.49 0.22 4.07
CA ALA A 54 -1.37 1.02 5.29
C ALA A 54 -2.72 1.60 5.73
N ARG A 55 -3.56 2.07 4.79
CA ARG A 55 -4.93 2.54 5.08
C ARG A 55 -5.85 1.39 5.52
N ARG A 56 -5.74 0.21 4.90
CA ARG A 56 -6.49 -0.99 5.30
C ARG A 56 -6.15 -1.35 6.75
N LEU A 57 -4.87 -1.47 7.05
CA LEU A 57 -4.38 -1.81 8.38
C LEU A 57 -4.84 -0.80 9.43
N HIS A 58 -4.82 0.49 9.12
CA HIS A 58 -5.34 1.54 9.99
C HIS A 58 -6.82 1.36 10.29
N ALA A 59 -7.64 1.12 9.25
CA ALA A 59 -9.07 0.90 9.41
C ALA A 59 -9.38 -0.37 10.22
N VAL A 60 -8.66 -1.47 9.99
CA VAL A 60 -8.87 -2.73 10.70
C VAL A 60 -8.41 -2.64 12.16
N LEU A 61 -7.29 -1.96 12.45
CA LEU A 61 -6.85 -1.68 13.83
C LEU A 61 -7.87 -0.86 14.60
N LYS A 62 -8.40 0.21 13.98
CA LYS A 62 -9.44 1.02 14.61
C LYS A 62 -10.72 0.22 14.85
N MET A 63 -11.14 -0.57 13.86
CA MET A 63 -12.27 -1.49 14.01
C MET A 63 -12.06 -2.49 15.15
N ALA A 64 -10.85 -3.06 15.29
CA ALA A 64 -10.54 -3.97 16.38
C ALA A 64 -10.63 -3.26 17.75
N ALA A 65 -10.11 -2.04 17.87
CA ALA A 65 -10.23 -1.25 19.10
C ALA A 65 -11.70 -0.98 19.44
N ASP A 66 -12.50 -0.58 18.47
CA ASP A 66 -13.94 -0.35 18.64
C ASP A 66 -14.67 -1.66 19.05
N GLU A 67 -14.34 -2.78 18.41
CA GLU A 67 -14.92 -4.11 18.69
C GLU A 67 -14.58 -4.61 20.10
N ALA A 68 -13.35 -4.36 20.57
CA ALA A 68 -12.89 -4.69 21.92
C ALA A 68 -13.74 -3.99 22.98
N VAL A 69 -13.98 -2.69 22.79
CA VAL A 69 -14.85 -1.88 23.65
C VAL A 69 -16.29 -2.36 23.56
N TYR A 70 -16.83 -2.49 22.35
CA TYR A 70 -18.24 -2.80 22.13
C TYR A 70 -18.64 -4.16 22.71
N ASN A 71 -17.76 -5.16 22.60
CA ASN A 71 -18.03 -6.50 23.11
C ASN A 71 -17.52 -6.75 24.53
N GLY A 72 -16.81 -5.82 25.14
CA GLY A 72 -16.18 -6.04 26.43
C GLY A 72 -15.10 -7.13 26.38
N ARG A 73 -14.36 -7.25 25.28
CA ARG A 73 -13.34 -8.28 25.07
C ARG A 73 -11.96 -7.67 24.86
N GLU A 74 -10.92 -8.39 25.25
CA GLU A 74 -9.54 -7.98 25.00
C GLU A 74 -9.06 -8.60 23.70
N LEU A 75 -8.57 -7.74 22.80
CA LEU A 75 -7.98 -8.15 21.54
C LEU A 75 -6.48 -7.84 21.53
N GLY A 76 -5.75 -8.66 20.81
CA GLY A 76 -4.31 -8.52 20.61
C GLY A 76 -4.01 -8.39 19.13
N PHE A 77 -3.01 -7.59 18.79
CA PHE A 77 -2.47 -7.50 17.44
C PHE A 77 -1.00 -7.93 17.43
N ALA A 78 -0.65 -8.72 16.44
CA ALA A 78 0.73 -9.09 16.17
C ALA A 78 1.02 -9.08 14.67
N THR A 79 2.31 -9.00 14.35
CA THR A 79 2.81 -9.05 12.98
C THR A 79 4.07 -9.90 12.92
N ASP A 80 4.23 -10.61 11.80
CA ASP A 80 5.44 -11.34 11.45
C ASP A 80 5.96 -10.89 10.08
N PHE A 81 6.88 -11.66 9.49
CA PHE A 81 7.43 -11.34 8.16
C PHE A 81 6.43 -11.51 7.01
N GLY A 82 5.37 -12.30 7.21
CA GLY A 82 4.40 -12.66 6.18
C GLY A 82 3.10 -11.88 6.29
N GLY A 83 2.81 -11.23 7.43
CA GLY A 83 1.54 -10.58 7.62
C GLY A 83 1.28 -10.04 9.02
N TYR A 84 0.00 -9.91 9.32
CA TYR A 84 -0.50 -9.54 10.64
C TYR A 84 -1.80 -10.27 10.96
N GLY A 85 -2.11 -10.36 12.25
CA GLY A 85 -3.31 -11.02 12.72
C GLY A 85 -3.80 -10.44 14.04
N PHE A 86 -5.03 -10.77 14.36
CA PHE A 86 -5.66 -10.41 15.62
C PHE A 86 -6.01 -11.66 16.43
N PHE A 87 -5.94 -11.50 17.74
CA PHE A 87 -6.12 -12.57 18.70
C PHE A 87 -7.13 -12.13 19.75
N LEU A 88 -7.97 -13.05 20.19
CA LEU A 88 -8.90 -12.85 21.28
C LEU A 88 -8.33 -13.48 22.55
N TYR A 89 -8.37 -12.75 23.67
CA TYR A 89 -7.98 -13.32 24.95
C TYR A 89 -9.09 -14.21 25.51
N ASP A 90 -8.76 -15.45 25.83
CA ASP A 90 -9.63 -16.37 26.57
C ASP A 90 -9.23 -16.35 28.06
N PRO A 91 -10.05 -15.76 28.95
CA PRO A 91 -9.74 -15.68 30.37
C PRO A 91 -9.89 -17.02 31.11
N ALA A 92 -10.62 -18.00 30.56
CA ALA A 92 -10.80 -19.30 31.19
C ALA A 92 -9.55 -20.18 31.03
N GLU A 93 -8.92 -20.10 29.86
CA GLU A 93 -7.69 -20.84 29.53
C GLU A 93 -6.42 -19.98 29.65
N ALA A 94 -6.58 -18.69 29.97
CA ALA A 94 -5.52 -17.69 30.12
C ALA A 94 -4.58 -17.61 28.89
N ARG A 95 -5.16 -17.72 27.69
CA ARG A 95 -4.41 -17.81 26.43
C ARG A 95 -5.00 -16.93 25.35
N TRP A 96 -4.20 -16.67 24.32
CA TRP A 96 -4.64 -15.95 23.13
C TRP A 96 -5.07 -16.93 22.05
N VAL A 97 -6.19 -16.62 21.39
CA VAL A 97 -6.77 -17.44 20.33
C VAL A 97 -6.85 -16.63 19.06
N ALA A 98 -6.31 -17.16 17.96
CA ALA A 98 -6.38 -16.53 16.66
C ALA A 98 -7.83 -16.34 16.20
N LEU A 99 -8.14 -15.16 15.67
CA LEU A 99 -9.38 -14.94 14.95
C LEU A 99 -9.19 -15.47 13.52
N GLU A 100 -9.98 -16.46 13.13
CA GLU A 100 -9.85 -17.12 11.82
C GLU A 100 -10.86 -16.56 10.78
N GLU A 101 -11.90 -15.88 11.25
CA GLU A 101 -13.00 -15.41 10.43
C GLU A 101 -13.17 -13.87 10.46
N GLY A 102 -13.83 -13.36 9.43
CA GLY A 102 -14.19 -11.94 9.36
C GLY A 102 -13.02 -11.02 9.02
N PRO A 103 -13.15 -9.71 9.31
CA PRO A 103 -12.16 -8.69 8.94
C PRO A 103 -10.88 -8.74 9.79
N LEU A 104 -10.95 -9.34 10.99
CA LEU A 104 -9.85 -9.45 11.95
C LEU A 104 -9.00 -10.73 11.76
N ARG A 105 -9.35 -11.56 10.77
CA ARG A 105 -8.57 -12.76 10.48
C ARG A 105 -7.15 -12.41 10.05
N GLN A 106 -6.25 -13.39 10.18
CA GLN A 106 -4.88 -13.25 9.68
C GLN A 106 -4.87 -12.79 8.22
N HIS A 107 -4.07 -11.76 7.95
CA HIS A 107 -3.89 -11.15 6.65
C HIS A 107 -2.46 -11.34 6.17
N GLU A 108 -2.31 -11.96 5.00
CA GLU A 108 -1.03 -12.12 4.32
C GLU A 108 -0.68 -10.85 3.56
N LEU A 109 0.56 -10.39 3.74
CA LEU A 109 1.14 -9.27 3.02
C LEU A 109 1.87 -9.75 1.78
N ARG A 110 1.97 -8.86 0.80
CA ARG A 110 2.87 -9.05 -0.33
C ARG A 110 4.31 -9.07 0.16
N SER A 111 5.16 -9.86 -0.48
CA SER A 111 6.60 -9.99 -0.15
C SER A 111 7.38 -8.68 -0.13
N GLU A 112 6.91 -7.68 -0.86
CA GLU A 112 7.51 -6.36 -0.98
C GLU A 112 7.03 -5.37 0.10
N ILE A 113 6.04 -5.73 0.92
CA ILE A 113 5.57 -4.92 2.03
C ILE A 113 6.10 -5.53 3.31
N ARG A 114 6.72 -4.70 4.15
CA ARG A 114 7.21 -5.11 5.46
C ARG A 114 6.61 -4.24 6.54
N LEU A 115 6.28 -4.89 7.66
CA LEU A 115 5.86 -4.22 8.88
C LEU A 115 6.99 -4.23 9.90
N HIS A 116 7.17 -3.08 10.56
CA HIS A 116 8.04 -2.95 11.71
C HIS A 116 7.25 -2.39 12.88
N LEU A 117 7.24 -3.11 13.99
CA LEU A 117 6.59 -2.65 15.20
C LEU A 117 7.64 -2.11 16.17
N GLU A 118 7.34 -0.98 16.79
CA GLU A 118 8.11 -0.39 17.87
C GLU A 118 7.22 -0.21 19.10
N GLN A 119 7.71 -0.62 20.26
CA GLN A 119 7.09 -0.38 21.56
C GLN A 119 8.04 0.37 22.46
N GLU A 120 7.55 1.42 23.12
CA GLU A 120 8.37 2.29 23.96
C GLU A 120 9.66 2.78 23.26
N HIS A 121 9.57 3.09 21.96
CA HIS A 121 10.69 3.48 21.10
C HIS A 121 11.77 2.38 20.92
N ARG A 122 11.44 1.12 21.18
CA ARG A 122 12.31 -0.03 20.92
C ARG A 122 11.73 -0.87 19.79
N PRO A 123 12.54 -1.28 18.80
CA PRO A 123 12.08 -2.15 17.75
C PRO A 123 11.75 -3.52 18.32
N VAL A 124 10.56 -4.02 17.97
CA VAL A 124 10.15 -5.40 18.17
C VAL A 124 10.68 -6.19 16.99
N LEU A 125 11.41 -7.27 17.26
CA LEU A 125 11.98 -8.10 16.21
C LEU A 125 10.85 -8.69 15.35
N PRO A 126 10.86 -8.50 14.03
CA PRO A 126 9.87 -9.14 13.16
C PRO A 126 9.94 -10.67 13.33
N GLY A 127 8.78 -11.31 13.40
CA GLY A 127 8.67 -12.76 13.63
C GLY A 127 8.96 -13.21 15.07
N ALA A 128 9.10 -12.28 16.04
CA ALA A 128 9.12 -12.62 17.46
C ALA A 128 7.83 -13.33 17.91
N VAL A 129 6.73 -13.03 17.23
CA VAL A 129 5.45 -13.73 17.36
C VAL A 129 5.20 -14.46 16.04
N LYS A 130 4.93 -15.76 16.09
CA LYS A 130 4.41 -16.49 14.93
C LYS A 130 2.90 -16.47 14.99
N LEU A 131 2.26 -15.97 13.95
CA LEU A 131 0.81 -15.85 13.91
C LEU A 131 0.11 -17.22 13.90
N SER A 132 0.82 -18.28 13.49
CA SER A 132 0.34 -19.65 13.46
C SER A 132 0.48 -20.42 14.78
N ASP A 133 1.06 -19.82 15.82
CA ASP A 133 1.21 -20.51 17.11
C ASP A 133 -0.16 -20.67 17.79
N SER A 134 -0.31 -21.73 18.58
CA SER A 134 -1.58 -22.03 19.27
C SER A 134 -1.90 -21.10 20.44
N ASP A 135 -0.87 -20.41 20.95
CA ASP A 135 -0.96 -19.39 21.99
C ASP A 135 0.07 -18.28 21.71
N PRO A 136 -0.19 -17.45 20.69
CA PRO A 136 0.71 -16.38 20.31
C PRO A 136 0.57 -15.24 21.30
N VAL A 137 1.69 -14.70 21.80
CA VAL A 137 1.66 -13.54 22.70
C VAL A 137 1.63 -12.26 21.87
N PRO A 138 0.48 -11.58 21.72
CA PRO A 138 0.39 -10.38 20.90
C PRO A 138 1.20 -9.26 21.53
N THR A 139 1.74 -8.40 20.67
CA THR A 139 2.59 -7.31 21.11
C THR A 139 1.77 -6.07 21.42
N VAL A 140 0.76 -5.77 20.59
CA VAL A 140 -0.16 -4.66 20.83
C VAL A 140 -1.44 -5.18 21.46
N LEU A 141 -1.89 -4.54 22.55
CA LEU A 141 -3.13 -4.86 23.24
C LEU A 141 -4.18 -3.79 22.95
N LEU A 142 -5.40 -4.24 22.68
CA LEU A 142 -6.60 -3.44 22.42
C LEU A 142 -7.62 -3.83 23.50
N LEU A 143 -7.75 -2.99 24.51
CA LEU A 143 -8.48 -3.32 25.73
C LEU A 143 -9.93 -2.88 25.64
N SER A 144 -10.81 -3.62 26.33
CA SER A 144 -12.23 -3.29 26.43
C SER A 144 -12.52 -1.96 27.14
N SER A 145 -11.53 -1.42 27.86
CA SER A 145 -11.58 -0.07 28.45
C SER A 145 -11.50 1.05 27.41
N GLY A 146 -11.11 0.74 26.17
CA GLY A 146 -10.78 1.71 25.13
C GLY A 146 -9.31 2.11 25.13
N GLU A 147 -8.52 1.57 26.06
CA GLU A 147 -7.06 1.75 26.07
C GLU A 147 -6.41 0.86 25.00
N VAL A 148 -5.44 1.42 24.29
CA VAL A 148 -4.60 0.69 23.34
C VAL A 148 -3.16 0.79 23.84
N SER A 149 -2.44 -0.31 23.93
CA SER A 149 -1.03 -0.25 24.36
C SER A 149 -0.23 0.64 23.40
N PRO A 150 0.64 1.54 23.87
CA PRO A 150 1.40 2.43 23.00
C PRO A 150 2.25 1.67 21.99
N PHE A 151 2.17 2.08 20.72
CA PHE A 151 2.97 1.48 19.65
C PHE A 151 3.23 2.46 18.51
N THR A 152 4.26 2.15 17.74
CA THR A 152 4.50 2.72 16.42
C THR A 152 4.68 1.58 15.43
N LEU A 153 3.83 1.52 14.42
CA LEU A 153 3.85 0.52 13.37
C LEU A 153 4.24 1.20 12.06
N VAL A 154 5.37 0.82 11.51
CA VAL A 154 5.89 1.32 10.23
C VAL A 154 5.53 0.31 9.13
N VAL A 155 4.93 0.83 8.07
CA VAL A 155 4.59 0.09 6.84
C VAL A 155 5.50 0.60 5.74
N GLU A 156 6.41 -0.25 5.29
CA GLU A 156 7.43 0.13 4.31
C GLU A 156 7.47 -0.83 3.12
N TRP A 157 8.01 -0.31 2.01
CA TRP A 157 8.28 -1.11 0.83
C TRP A 157 9.71 -1.65 0.87
N HIS A 158 9.85 -2.96 0.91
CA HIS A 158 11.11 -3.68 0.93
C HIS A 158 11.35 -4.36 -0.41
N ALA A 159 11.76 -3.60 -1.44
CA ALA A 159 12.27 -4.15 -2.70
C ALA A 159 13.63 -3.53 -3.03
N SER A 160 14.53 -4.35 -3.59
CA SER A 160 15.98 -4.07 -3.71
C SER A 160 16.37 -2.82 -4.50
N SER A 161 15.45 -2.17 -5.21
CA SER A 161 15.73 -1.05 -6.11
C SER A 161 14.86 0.19 -5.91
N THR A 162 13.90 0.18 -4.97
CA THR A 162 12.91 1.26 -4.84
C THR A 162 12.73 1.69 -3.39
N THR A 163 13.11 2.93 -3.09
CA THR A 163 12.73 3.61 -1.85
C THR A 163 11.40 4.32 -2.07
N LEU A 164 10.34 3.83 -1.41
CA LEU A 164 9.04 4.47 -1.38
C LEU A 164 8.86 5.19 -0.04
N PRO A 165 7.98 6.21 0.04
CA PRO A 165 7.58 6.77 1.33
C PRO A 165 7.01 5.67 2.22
N HIS A 166 7.33 5.72 3.50
CA HIS A 166 6.80 4.78 4.50
C HIS A 166 5.63 5.42 5.25
N TYR A 167 4.72 4.58 5.73
CA TYR A 167 3.58 5.01 6.52
C TYR A 167 3.78 4.61 7.98
N ARG A 168 3.28 5.43 8.89
CA ARG A 168 3.32 5.19 10.32
C ARG A 168 1.92 5.20 10.88
N LEU A 169 1.60 4.14 11.62
CA LEU A 169 0.41 4.06 12.47
C LEU A 169 0.87 4.11 13.92
N SER A 170 0.34 5.02 14.72
CA SER A 170 0.81 5.19 16.10
C SER A 170 -0.27 5.63 17.06
N THR A 171 -0.14 5.21 18.32
CA THR A 171 -0.92 5.71 19.45
C THR A 171 -0.02 5.79 20.69
N ASP A 172 -0.29 6.78 21.52
CA ASP A 172 0.28 6.94 22.86
C ASP A 172 -0.56 6.26 23.95
N GLY A 173 -1.63 5.55 23.54
CA GLY A 173 -2.59 4.85 24.39
C GLY A 173 -3.70 5.71 24.98
N ILE A 174 -3.67 7.02 24.73
CA ILE A 174 -4.71 7.97 25.16
C ILE A 174 -5.49 8.48 23.95
N GLN A 175 -4.82 8.64 22.82
CA GLN A 175 -5.38 9.15 21.58
C GLN A 175 -5.75 8.03 20.59
N ASP A 176 -6.69 8.35 19.70
CA ASP A 176 -7.02 7.53 18.53
C ASP A 176 -5.75 7.14 17.75
N ILE A 177 -5.78 5.97 17.11
CA ILE A 177 -4.68 5.52 16.25
C ILE A 177 -4.52 6.51 15.10
N THR A 178 -3.36 7.15 15.04
CA THR A 178 -3.00 8.16 14.03
C THR A 178 -2.38 7.50 12.81
N PHE A 179 -2.57 8.11 11.63
CA PHE A 179 -1.97 7.68 10.36
C PHE A 179 -1.18 8.83 9.76
N ALA A 180 0.11 8.61 9.49
CA ALA A 180 1.01 9.60 8.93
C ALA A 180 1.89 9.01 7.83
N GLN A 181 2.24 9.84 6.85
CA GLN A 181 3.18 9.50 5.78
C GLN A 181 4.50 10.22 6.03
N TYR A 182 5.60 9.51 5.82
CA TYR A 182 6.95 10.04 5.91
C TYR A 182 7.71 9.81 4.59
N PRO A 183 8.62 10.73 4.21
CA PRO A 183 9.41 10.60 2.99
C PRO A 183 10.39 9.43 3.04
#